data_AF-A0A7W0YW49-F1
#
_entry.id   AF-A0A7W0YW49-F1
#
_cell.length_a   1.000
_cell.length_b   1.000
_cell.length_c   1.000
_cell.angle_alpha   90.00
_cell.angle_beta   90.00
_cell.angle_gamma   90.00
#
_symmetry.space_group_name_H-M   'P 1'
#
loop_
_entity.id
_entity.type
_entity.pdbx_description
1 polymer ?
#
loop_
_entity_poly.entity_id
_entity_poly.type
_entity_poly.pdbx_seq_one_letter_code
_entity_poly.pdbx_strand_id
1 'polypeptide(L)' 'PEYHFPGLAPGDRWCVTAVNWLRAHEDGAAAYVVLASTHERALEIVPLAALQQHAVDVPGDPSILGD' A
#
# COMPACT_ATOMS: atom_id res chain seq x y z
N PRO A 1 -13.05 -13.96 -18.83
CA PRO A 1 -12.75 -15.22 -18.13
C PRO A 1 -13.48 -15.25 -16.77
N GLU A 2 -13.71 -16.42 -16.19
CA GLU A 2 -14.65 -16.72 -15.10
C GLU A 2 -14.72 -15.70 -13.95
N TYR A 3 -13.59 -15.07 -13.59
CA TYR A 3 -13.48 -14.12 -12.47
C TYR A 3 -13.29 -12.64 -12.86
N HIS A 4 -13.42 -12.29 -14.14
CA HIS A 4 -13.30 -10.91 -14.62
C HIS A 4 -12.02 -10.18 -14.19
N PHE A 5 -10.91 -10.90 -14.02
CA PHE A 5 -9.62 -10.31 -13.68
C PHE A 5 -8.80 -10.04 -14.95
N PRO A 6 -8.61 -8.77 -15.37
CA PRO A 6 -7.85 -8.43 -16.57
C PRO A 6 -6.32 -8.47 -16.38
N GLY A 7 -5.85 -8.65 -15.13
CA GLY A 7 -4.45 -8.42 -14.75
C GLY A 7 -4.26 -7.00 -14.20
N LEU A 8 -3.10 -6.76 -13.57
CA LEU A 8 -2.72 -5.45 -13.03
C LEU A 8 -1.64 -4.80 -13.90
N ALA A 9 -1.69 -3.48 -14.01
CA ALA A 9 -0.65 -2.63 -14.57
C ALA A 9 0.04 -1.80 -13.47
N PRO A 10 1.27 -1.30 -13.71
CA PRO A 10 1.92 -0.38 -12.78
C PRO A 10 1.03 0.85 -12.50
N GLY A 11 0.82 1.14 -11.21
CA GLY A 11 -0.04 2.23 -10.75
C GLY A 11 -1.45 1.79 -10.33
N ASP A 12 -1.89 0.58 -10.69
CA ASP A 12 -3.15 0.03 -10.19
C ASP A 12 -3.12 -0.14 -8.67
N ARG A 13 -4.20 0.27 -8.01
CA ARG A 13 -4.39 0.02 -6.58
C ARG A 13 -5.02 -1.35 -6.39
N TRP A 14 -4.35 -2.21 -5.65
CA TRP A 14 -4.81 -3.57 -5.40
C TRP A 14 -4.49 -4.01 -3.98
N CYS A 15 -5.43 -4.68 -3.33
CA CYS A 15 -5.20 -5.29 -2.03
C CYS A 15 -4.25 -6.48 -2.19
N VAL A 16 -3.11 -6.45 -1.52
CA VAL A 16 -2.13 -7.54 -1.48
C VAL A 16 -2.12 -8.19 -0.11
N THR A 17 -1.55 -9.39 -0.01
CA THR A 17 -1.34 -10.02 1.29
C THR A 17 -0.19 -9.32 2.03
N ALA A 18 -0.38 -9.04 3.32
CA ALA A 18 0.62 -8.37 4.14
C ALA A 18 1.98 -9.12 4.14
N VAL A 19 1.96 -10.45 4.11
CA VAL A 19 3.17 -11.29 4.02
C VAL A 19 3.94 -11.04 2.72
N ASN A 20 3.27 -10.96 1.56
CA ASN A 20 3.96 -10.74 0.30
C ASN A 20 4.46 -9.30 0.17
N TRP A 21 3.73 -8.34 0.74
CA TRP A 21 4.21 -6.96 0.81
C TRP A 21 5.48 -6.87 1.68
N LEU A 22 5.51 -7.53 2.85
CA LEU A 22 6.69 -7.55 3.72
C LEU A 22 7.92 -8.14 3.03
N ARG A 23 7.76 -9.28 2.34
CA ARG A 23 8.86 -9.89 1.57
C ARG A 23 9.41 -8.92 0.53
N ALA A 24 8.54 -8.26 -0.22
CA ALA A 24 8.97 -7.26 -1.19
C ALA A 24 9.69 -6.08 -0.52
N HIS A 25 9.26 -5.66 0.68
CA HIS A 25 9.95 -4.63 1.46
C HIS A 25 11.36 -5.06 1.88
N GLU A 26 11.51 -6.30 2.38
CA GLU A 26 12.81 -6.88 2.75
C GLU A 26 13.75 -7.00 1.53
N ASP A 27 13.20 -7.24 0.34
CA ASP A 27 13.94 -7.28 -0.92
C ASP A 27 14.19 -5.88 -1.55
N GLY A 28 13.74 -4.80 -0.90
CA GLY A 28 13.90 -3.43 -1.40
C GLY A 28 13.02 -3.07 -2.60
N ALA A 29 11.95 -3.84 -2.83
CA ALA A 29 11.04 -3.75 -3.97
C ALA A 29 9.55 -3.57 -3.56
N ALA A 30 9.29 -3.04 -2.36
CA ALA A 30 7.92 -2.79 -1.90
C ALA A 30 7.18 -1.78 -2.79
N ALA A 31 5.90 -2.06 -3.05
CA ALA A 31 5.01 -1.10 -3.68
C ALA A 31 4.58 0.00 -2.69
N TYR A 32 4.24 1.18 -3.23
CA TYR A 32 3.62 2.25 -2.46
C TYR A 32 2.33 1.79 -1.77
N VAL A 33 2.05 2.40 -0.61
CA VAL A 33 0.94 2.05 0.27
C VAL A 33 -0.03 3.23 0.36
N VAL A 34 -1.33 2.94 0.30
CA VAL A 34 -2.39 3.89 0.67
C VAL A 34 -2.86 3.47 2.07
N LEU A 35 -2.35 4.12 3.11
CA LEU A 35 -2.63 3.78 4.52
C LEU A 35 -4.13 3.88 4.80
N ALA A 36 -4.81 4.87 4.23
CA ALA A 36 -6.26 5.03 4.39
C ALA A 36 -7.07 3.85 3.81
N SER A 37 -6.45 3.03 2.94
CA SER A 37 -7.04 1.83 2.33
C SER A 37 -6.39 0.53 2.82
N THR A 38 -5.58 0.58 3.88
CA THR A 38 -4.87 -0.58 4.45
C THR A 38 -5.51 -0.99 5.77
N HIS A 39 -5.93 -2.25 5.88
CA HIS A 39 -6.57 -2.75 7.10
C HIS A 39 -5.58 -2.76 8.27
N GLU A 40 -6.01 -2.35 9.47
CA GLU A 40 -5.16 -2.23 10.67
C GLU A 40 -4.44 -3.54 11.05
N ARG A 41 -5.08 -4.69 10.84
CA ARG A 41 -4.49 -6.03 11.04
C ARG A 41 -3.23 -6.30 10.20
N ALA A 42 -2.94 -5.51 9.16
CA ALA A 42 -1.64 -5.56 8.50
C ALA A 42 -0.49 -5.33 9.50
N LEU A 43 -0.72 -4.59 10.58
CA LEU A 43 0.23 -4.32 11.66
C LEU A 43 0.58 -5.56 12.49
N GLU A 44 -0.19 -6.66 12.39
CA GLU A 44 0.19 -7.95 12.98
C GLU A 44 1.42 -8.57 12.26
N ILE A 45 1.72 -8.12 11.04
CA ILE A 45 2.76 -8.68 10.16
C ILE A 45 3.79 -7.62 9.76
N VAL A 46 3.35 -6.41 9.43
CA VAL A 46 4.19 -5.34 8.89
C VAL A 46 4.29 -4.19 9.90
N PRO A 47 5.49 -3.75 10.30
CA PRO A 47 5.63 -2.58 11.18
C PRO A 47 5.02 -1.32 10.55
N LEU A 48 4.33 -0.50 11.37
CA LEU A 48 3.73 0.76 10.90
C LEU A 48 4.75 1.67 10.21
N ALA A 49 5.98 1.73 10.73
CA ALA A 49 7.05 2.54 10.15
C ALA A 49 7.39 2.13 8.70
N ALA A 50 7.38 0.83 8.39
CA ALA A 50 7.63 0.34 7.04
C ALA A 50 6.51 0.77 6.08
N LEU A 51 5.25 0.70 6.52
CA LEU A 51 4.11 1.18 5.75
C LEU A 51 4.17 2.70 5.52
N GLN A 52 4.51 3.47 6.56
CA GLN A 52 4.63 4.94 6.49
C GLN A 52 5.75 5.40 5.56
N GLN A 53 6.88 4.69 5.53
CA GLN A 53 7.98 4.97 4.59
C GLN A 53 7.56 4.86 3.12
N HIS A 54 6.52 4.08 2.82
CA HIS A 54 6.01 3.84 1.46
C HIS A 54 4.65 4.50 1.21
N ALA A 55 4.17 5.33 2.14
CA ALA A 55 2.83 5.92 2.06
C ALA A 55 2.73 6.97 0.95
N VAL A 56 1.63 6.94 0.19
CA VAL A 56 1.28 7.92 -0.86
C VAL A 56 -0.10 8.54 -0.65
N ASP A 57 -0.61 8.52 0.59
CA ASP A 57 -1.90 9.11 0.92
C ASP A 57 -1.92 10.62 0.67
N VAL A 58 -3.10 11.10 0.27
CA VAL A 58 -3.39 12.53 0.33
C VAL A 58 -3.50 12.89 1.82
N PRO A 59 -2.85 13.98 2.28
CA PRO A 59 -3.00 14.41 3.66
C PRO A 59 -4.47 14.62 4.02
N GLY A 60 -4.83 14.27 5.27
CA GLY A 60 -6.22 14.35 5.75
C GLY A 60 -6.79 15.78 5.78
N ASP A 61 -5.91 16.78 5.79
CA ASP A 61 -6.26 18.17 5.50
C ASP A 61 -5.78 18.51 4.09
N PRO A 62 -6.66 18.82 3.12
CA PRO A 62 -6.22 19.21 1.79
C PRO A 62 -5.58 20.62 1.73
N SER A 63 -5.70 21.43 2.79
CA SER A 63 -5.10 22.77 2.85
C SER A 63 -3.57 22.74 2.83
N ILE A 64 -2.96 21.62 3.25
CA ILE A 64 -1.49 21.42 3.23
C ILE A 64 -0.93 21.01 1.85
N LEU A 65 -1.78 20.87 0.83
CA LEU A 65 -1.34 20.71 -0.57
C LEU A 65 -1.12 22.04 -1.28
N GLY A 66 -1.50 23.16 -0.65
CA GLY A 66 -1.31 24.51 -1.17
C GLY A 66 -0.18 25.25 -0.45
N ASP A 67 1.01 25.17 -1.03
CA ASP A 67 2.07 26.20 -1.08
C ASP A 67 3.06 25.85 -2.21
#